data_AF-A0AAW4PWI0-F1
#
_entry.id   AF-A0AAW4PWI0-F1
#
_cell.length_a   1.000
_cell.length_b   1.000
_cell.length_c   1.000
_cell.angle_alpha   90.00
_cell.angle_beta   90.00
_cell.angle_gamma   90.00
#
_symmetry.space_group_name_H-M   'P 1'
#
loop_
_entity.id
_entity.type
_entity.pdbx_description
1 polymer ?
#
loop_
_entity_poly.entity_id
_entity_poly.type
_entity_poly.pdbx_seq_one_letter_code
_entity_poly.pdbx_strand_id
1 'polypeptide(L)'
;MPSSPDSDTNSGARREGDTDSGLESRLHNWVVSNTKLRLLIQFVTWVSVLTLFTETVAAGNGMTLSKQPRDTLAVPRWLYLATGGATIGASALLASFVTDRAFIRYLHSWSVPGPTIDDWRTPVVWTGRGLGIVVLGLAVYLGVTGPQLPTASFTILVTFVVVRAGLPMLTYLGGNLWPVLNPWRGIVSLLPTGFRTYPEGLARWPAVGGLLLLVWVEVIFPVSTIPSVLSIAILGYSVVTIAGAVLVGPNAWFGNADPLSVLFRFFGAVAPVKRRDGKLTVKLPGSDLTNADVITDTSDVAFVIALIWELTYSGFITTQTGAATIETLVSHSNIGVGAVQIRAILIYTLLFVSGYVVFFGAYWYAGVLSRRRTGTYISAKRIAFRFAPSLLAIAAGYHLAHYTGLAVSLSPALGMAIVSPLSPPANPLTLSPPGWFEGLSIAYVLVGHLLAIWAAHATAYELFSSRLVAIRSQYPFILVMIGYTVISLWILSLPGATPPYLP
;
A
#
# COMPACT_ATOMS: atom_id res chain seq x y z
N MET A 1 -46.89 84.60 -21.82
CA MET A 1 -46.42 85.74 -21.02
C MET A 1 -46.67 85.44 -19.55
N PRO A 2 -45.77 85.82 -18.61
CA PRO A 2 -44.32 86.02 -18.76
C PRO A 2 -43.64 84.62 -18.77
N SER A 3 -42.45 84.27 -18.22
CA SER A 3 -41.31 84.99 -17.61
C SER A 3 -40.01 84.16 -17.75
N SER A 4 -38.87 84.82 -17.55
CA SER A 4 -37.57 84.30 -17.04
C SER A 4 -37.18 85.19 -15.82
N PRO A 5 -35.97 85.18 -15.19
CA PRO A 5 -34.74 84.40 -15.43
C PRO A 5 -34.03 83.88 -14.12
N ASP A 6 -32.75 83.48 -14.25
CA ASP A 6 -31.64 83.57 -13.26
C ASP A 6 -31.64 82.71 -11.97
N SER A 7 -30.49 82.26 -11.40
CA SER A 7 -29.07 82.22 -11.87
C SER A 7 -28.19 81.25 -11.04
N ASP A 8 -26.91 81.08 -11.45
CA ASP A 8 -25.70 80.74 -10.65
C ASP A 8 -25.52 79.34 -9.98
N THR A 9 -24.31 78.86 -9.65
CA THR A 9 -22.95 78.87 -10.29
C THR A 9 -22.09 77.73 -9.70
N ASN A 10 -20.98 77.36 -10.38
CA ASN A 10 -19.85 76.53 -9.87
C ASN A 10 -20.17 75.06 -9.48
N SER A 11 -19.23 74.11 -9.49
CA SER A 11 -17.85 73.98 -10.02
C SER A 11 -17.67 72.46 -10.37
N GLY A 12 -16.70 71.94 -11.13
CA GLY A 12 -15.38 72.41 -11.51
C GLY A 12 -14.36 71.27 -11.26
N ALA A 13 -14.36 70.22 -12.09
CA ALA A 13 -13.38 69.14 -12.04
C ALA A 13 -13.15 68.52 -13.43
N ARG A 14 -11.88 68.27 -13.80
CA ARG A 14 -11.50 67.56 -15.05
C ARG A 14 -11.65 66.05 -14.88
N ARG A 15 -11.85 65.34 -15.99
CA ARG A 15 -11.46 63.93 -16.15
C ARG A 15 -10.62 63.77 -17.41
N GLU A 16 -9.33 63.54 -17.21
CA GLU A 16 -8.48 62.82 -18.16
C GLU A 16 -8.49 61.34 -17.76
N GLY A 17 -8.24 60.42 -18.71
CA GLY A 17 -8.12 58.99 -18.44
C GLY A 17 -9.25 58.12 -19.00
N ASP A 18 -9.30 57.97 -20.33
CA ASP A 18 -9.99 56.86 -21.00
C ASP A 18 -9.18 56.40 -22.23
N THR A 19 -8.50 55.25 -22.10
CA THR A 19 -7.76 54.59 -23.20
C THR A 19 -7.38 53.14 -22.88
N ASP A 20 -7.10 52.80 -21.61
CA ASP A 20 -6.45 51.51 -21.25
C ASP A 20 -7.42 50.33 -21.04
N SER A 21 -8.70 50.60 -20.73
CA SER A 21 -9.72 49.58 -20.40
C SER A 21 -10.09 48.65 -21.56
N GLY A 22 -9.82 49.08 -22.80
CA GLY A 22 -10.24 48.40 -24.03
C GLY A 22 -9.35 47.23 -24.49
N LEU A 23 -8.09 47.15 -24.03
CA LEU A 23 -7.15 46.13 -24.51
C LEU A 23 -7.23 44.84 -23.69
N GLU A 24 -7.16 44.94 -22.36
CA GLU A 24 -7.22 43.78 -21.45
C GLU A 24 -8.55 43.03 -21.58
N SER A 25 -9.67 43.76 -21.67
CA SER A 25 -11.01 43.19 -21.82
C SER A 25 -11.18 42.42 -23.14
N ARG A 26 -10.49 42.83 -24.22
CA ARG A 26 -10.47 42.09 -25.49
C ARG A 26 -9.58 40.86 -25.43
N LEU A 27 -8.40 40.96 -24.81
CA LEU A 27 -7.49 39.82 -24.62
C LEU A 27 -8.11 38.73 -23.75
N HIS A 28 -8.76 39.10 -22.63
CA HIS A 28 -9.43 38.16 -21.75
C HIS A 28 -10.51 37.34 -22.49
N ASN A 29 -11.38 38.02 -23.25
CA ASN A 29 -12.45 37.36 -24.01
C ASN A 29 -11.93 36.48 -25.16
N TRP A 30 -10.79 36.81 -25.76
CA TRP A 30 -10.13 35.96 -26.76
C TRP A 30 -9.57 34.66 -26.15
N VAL A 31 -8.93 34.74 -24.98
CA VAL A 31 -8.38 33.58 -24.25
C VAL A 31 -9.47 32.68 -23.67
N VAL A 32 -10.64 33.24 -23.31
CA VAL A 32 -11.78 32.47 -22.79
C VAL A 32 -12.51 31.70 -23.89
N SER A 33 -12.68 32.29 -25.08
CA SER A 33 -13.48 31.70 -26.18
C SER A 33 -12.72 30.69 -27.05
N ASN A 34 -11.39 30.82 -27.19
CA ASN A 34 -10.63 30.01 -28.14
C ASN A 34 -10.15 28.67 -27.54
N THR A 35 -10.97 27.62 -27.66
CA THR A 35 -10.67 26.27 -27.13
C THR A 35 -9.33 25.70 -27.61
N LYS A 36 -8.92 26.00 -28.85
CA LYS A 36 -7.61 25.57 -29.38
C LYS A 36 -6.45 26.24 -28.65
N LEU A 37 -6.59 27.52 -28.29
CA LEU A 37 -5.60 28.24 -27.49
C LEU A 37 -5.54 27.68 -26.06
N ARG A 38 -6.68 27.39 -25.43
CA ARG A 38 -6.70 26.74 -24.10
C ARG A 38 -6.01 25.38 -24.10
N LEU A 39 -6.26 24.55 -25.12
CA LEU A 39 -5.58 23.27 -25.29
C LEU A 39 -4.08 23.44 -25.56
N LEU A 40 -3.67 24.43 -26.36
CA LEU A 40 -2.27 24.75 -26.60
C LEU A 40 -1.56 25.24 -25.32
N ILE A 41 -2.19 26.13 -24.55
CA ILE A 41 -1.66 26.61 -23.26
C ILE A 41 -1.56 25.44 -22.29
N GLN A 42 -2.59 24.59 -22.15
CA GLN A 42 -2.52 23.40 -21.31
C GLN A 42 -1.42 22.43 -21.78
N PHE A 43 -1.28 22.19 -23.08
CA PHE A 43 -0.22 21.35 -23.64
C PHE A 43 1.17 21.92 -23.32
N VAL A 44 1.40 23.22 -23.55
CA VAL A 44 2.67 23.89 -23.22
C VAL A 44 2.92 23.90 -21.72
N THR A 45 1.91 24.13 -20.86
CA THR A 45 2.06 24.02 -19.41
C THR A 45 2.41 22.59 -18.99
N TRP A 46 1.73 21.57 -19.51
CA TRP A 46 2.05 20.16 -19.20
C TRP A 46 3.42 19.74 -19.71
N VAL A 47 3.82 20.16 -20.92
CA VAL A 47 5.16 19.91 -21.46
C VAL A 47 6.23 20.63 -20.65
N SER A 48 6.04 21.91 -20.31
CA SER A 48 6.97 22.66 -19.47
C SER A 48 7.11 22.06 -18.06
N VAL A 49 6.01 21.64 -17.46
CA VAL A 49 6.00 20.91 -16.17
C VAL A 49 6.72 19.56 -16.31
N LEU A 50 6.48 18.80 -17.37
CA LEU A 50 7.21 17.56 -17.67
C LEU A 50 8.71 17.82 -17.83
N THR A 51 9.13 18.89 -18.52
CA THR A 51 10.56 19.25 -18.66
C THR A 51 11.19 19.78 -17.38
N LEU A 52 10.42 20.30 -16.43
CA LEU A 52 10.90 20.58 -15.07
C LEU A 52 11.10 19.30 -14.24
N PHE A 53 10.56 18.16 -14.69
CA PHE A 53 10.82 16.83 -14.14
C PHE A 53 11.75 15.96 -15.01
N THR A 54 12.28 16.46 -16.14
CA THR A 54 13.31 15.74 -16.93
C THR A 54 14.72 15.93 -16.34
N GLU A 55 14.90 15.56 -15.08
CA GLU A 55 16.19 15.05 -14.61
C GLU A 55 16.50 13.73 -15.34
N THR A 56 17.76 13.52 -15.74
CA THR A 56 18.16 12.31 -16.46
C THR A 56 18.18 11.09 -15.54
N VAL A 57 17.31 10.11 -15.83
CA VAL A 57 17.37 8.78 -15.18
C VAL A 57 18.75 8.17 -15.47
N ALA A 58 19.58 8.03 -14.43
CA ALA A 58 20.89 7.44 -14.59
C ALA A 58 20.76 5.91 -14.68
N ALA A 59 21.34 5.30 -15.73
CA ALA A 59 21.50 3.87 -15.83
C ALA A 59 22.87 3.47 -15.24
N GLY A 60 22.85 2.60 -14.23
CA GLY A 60 24.04 2.20 -13.49
C GLY A 60 24.19 0.68 -13.35
N ASN A 61 25.42 0.24 -13.14
CA ASN A 61 25.76 -1.14 -12.79
C ASN A 61 26.18 -1.17 -11.32
N GLY A 62 25.41 -1.82 -10.44
CA GLY A 62 25.86 -2.12 -9.06
C GLY A 62 24.99 -1.65 -7.89
N MET A 63 23.68 -1.50 -8.03
CA MET A 63 22.81 -1.43 -6.84
C MET A 63 22.76 -2.78 -6.12
N THR A 64 22.62 -2.77 -4.79
CA THR A 64 22.46 -3.99 -3.96
C THR A 64 21.09 -4.03 -3.30
N LEU A 65 20.43 -5.20 -3.36
CA LEU A 65 18.99 -5.37 -3.07
C LEU A 65 18.58 -5.30 -1.59
N SER A 66 19.52 -5.11 -0.66
CA SER A 66 19.24 -4.97 0.77
C SER A 66 20.31 -4.13 1.47
N LYS A 67 19.92 -3.42 2.53
CA LYS A 67 20.82 -2.77 3.50
C LYS A 67 21.72 -1.63 3.00
N GLN A 68 21.46 -1.01 1.84
CA GLN A 68 21.95 0.37 1.68
C GLN A 68 21.23 1.26 2.72
N PRO A 69 21.95 2.15 3.43
CA PRO A 69 21.30 3.24 4.15
C PRO A 69 20.40 4.02 3.21
N ARG A 70 19.23 4.46 3.68
CA ARG A 70 18.57 5.60 3.04
C ARG A 70 19.51 6.79 3.12
N ASP A 71 19.92 7.31 1.97
CA ASP A 71 20.40 8.67 1.90
C ASP A 71 19.34 9.61 2.52
N THR A 72 19.79 10.68 3.18
CA THR A 72 18.90 11.48 4.03
C THR A 72 17.92 12.29 3.21
N LEU A 73 16.76 11.70 2.91
CA LEU A 73 15.56 12.27 2.29
C LEU A 73 15.81 13.56 1.50
N ALA A 74 15.90 13.44 0.17
CA ALA A 74 16.03 14.62 -0.70
C ALA A 74 14.83 15.58 -0.56
N VAL A 75 13.70 15.08 -0.04
CA VAL A 75 12.48 15.84 0.21
C VAL A 75 12.54 16.60 1.56
N PRO A 76 12.41 17.95 1.58
CA PRO A 76 12.55 18.74 2.79
C PRO A 76 11.57 18.40 3.92
N ARG A 77 12.06 18.47 5.17
CA ARG A 77 11.28 18.22 6.41
C ARG A 77 9.99 19.05 6.52
N TRP A 78 9.96 20.27 5.97
CA TRP A 78 8.76 21.11 5.98
C TRP A 78 7.63 20.51 5.13
N LEU A 79 7.93 19.81 4.03
CA LEU A 79 6.92 19.20 3.16
C LEU A 79 6.30 17.96 3.82
N TYR A 80 7.09 17.21 4.61
CA TYR A 80 6.57 16.13 5.46
C TYR A 80 5.63 16.65 6.56
N LEU A 81 6.01 17.73 7.25
CA LEU A 81 5.13 18.36 8.25
C LEU A 81 3.86 18.95 7.60
N ALA A 82 4.00 19.58 6.44
CA ALA A 82 2.88 20.13 5.67
C ALA A 82 1.91 19.03 5.19
N THR A 83 2.39 17.85 4.79
CA THR A 83 1.52 16.75 4.34
C THR A 83 0.86 15.99 5.48
N GLY A 84 1.51 15.89 6.65
CA GLY A 84 0.83 15.51 7.90
C GLY A 84 -0.30 16.49 8.25
N GLY A 85 -0.02 17.79 8.22
CA GLY A 85 -1.00 18.86 8.44
C GLY A 85 -2.15 18.82 7.41
N ALA A 86 -1.85 18.63 6.13
CA ALA A 86 -2.84 18.52 5.06
C ALA A 86 -3.72 17.28 5.20
N THR A 87 -3.18 16.15 5.67
CA THR A 87 -3.96 14.94 5.96
C THR A 87 -4.96 15.16 7.10
N ILE A 88 -4.53 15.85 8.16
CA ILE A 88 -5.39 16.23 9.30
C ILE A 88 -6.44 17.27 8.86
N GLY A 89 -6.04 18.27 8.08
CA GLY A 89 -6.93 19.28 7.52
C GLY A 89 -8.00 18.67 6.60
N ALA A 90 -7.60 17.79 5.68
CA ALA A 90 -8.52 17.05 4.83
C ALA A 90 -9.47 16.15 5.65
N SER A 91 -9.00 15.54 6.74
CA SER A 91 -9.86 14.79 7.67
C SER A 91 -10.92 15.69 8.30
N ALA A 92 -10.55 16.88 8.77
CA ALA A 92 -11.47 17.84 9.37
C ALA A 92 -12.48 18.41 8.36
N LEU A 93 -12.04 18.72 7.14
CA LEU A 93 -12.90 19.19 6.04
C LEU A 93 -13.90 18.10 5.63
N LEU A 94 -13.43 16.87 5.38
CA LEU A 94 -14.27 15.74 5.00
C LEU A 94 -15.31 15.44 6.09
N ALA A 95 -14.90 15.43 7.36
CA ALA A 95 -15.79 15.22 8.50
C ALA A 95 -16.84 16.33 8.69
N SER A 96 -16.54 17.56 8.24
CA SER A 96 -17.43 18.74 8.39
C SER A 96 -18.38 18.92 7.21
N PHE A 97 -17.91 18.68 5.97
CA PHE A 97 -18.69 18.94 4.75
C PHE A 97 -19.35 17.70 4.17
N VAL A 98 -18.70 16.53 4.17
CA VAL A 98 -19.26 15.27 3.61
C VAL A 98 -20.16 14.61 4.65
N THR A 99 -21.29 15.25 4.97
CA THR A 99 -22.20 14.80 6.04
C THR A 99 -23.55 14.29 5.52
N ASP A 100 -23.72 14.24 4.20
CA ASP A 100 -24.90 13.66 3.53
C ASP A 100 -24.75 12.16 3.24
N ARG A 101 -25.77 11.40 3.65
CA ARG A 101 -25.88 9.95 3.46
C ARG A 101 -26.26 9.59 2.02
N ALA A 102 -26.89 10.47 1.24
CA ALA A 102 -27.23 10.19 -0.16
C ALA A 102 -25.98 10.25 -1.04
N PHE A 103 -25.22 11.34 -0.98
CA PHE A 103 -23.94 11.53 -1.68
C PHE A 103 -22.92 10.43 -1.37
N ILE A 104 -22.74 10.06 -0.09
CA ILE A 104 -21.86 8.95 0.30
C ILE A 104 -22.30 7.65 -0.39
N ARG A 105 -23.59 7.28 -0.35
CA ARG A 105 -24.07 6.04 -0.97
C ARG A 105 -24.00 6.07 -2.49
N TYR A 106 -24.22 7.22 -3.13
CA TYR A 106 -24.04 7.40 -4.57
C TYR A 106 -22.60 7.06 -5.00
N LEU A 107 -21.59 7.57 -4.31
CA LEU A 107 -20.18 7.30 -4.66
C LEU A 107 -19.76 5.84 -4.42
N HIS A 108 -20.33 5.13 -3.44
CA HIS A 108 -20.02 3.71 -3.19
C HIS A 108 -20.79 2.73 -4.11
N SER A 109 -21.94 3.16 -4.62
CA SER A 109 -22.73 2.43 -5.62
C SER A 109 -22.29 2.71 -7.06
N TRP A 110 -21.60 3.83 -7.31
CA TRP A 110 -21.02 4.14 -8.62
C TRP A 110 -20.17 2.98 -9.14
N SER A 111 -20.55 2.48 -10.32
CA SER A 111 -19.81 1.45 -11.03
C SER A 111 -20.09 1.50 -12.52
N VAL A 112 -19.09 1.14 -13.31
CA VAL A 112 -19.19 0.98 -14.76
C VAL A 112 -19.17 -0.52 -15.08
N PRO A 113 -20.20 -1.07 -15.75
CA PRO A 113 -20.17 -2.46 -16.21
C PRO A 113 -19.17 -2.61 -17.36
N GLY A 114 -18.26 -3.57 -17.21
CA GLY A 114 -17.31 -4.00 -18.24
C GLY A 114 -17.76 -5.28 -18.95
N PRO A 115 -16.86 -5.91 -19.72
CA PRO A 115 -17.18 -7.11 -20.48
C PRO A 115 -17.51 -8.32 -19.58
N THR A 116 -18.36 -9.21 -20.09
CA THR A 116 -18.49 -10.59 -19.59
C THR A 116 -17.19 -11.35 -19.86
N ILE A 117 -16.70 -12.10 -18.88
CA ILE A 117 -15.42 -12.82 -18.97
C ILE A 117 -15.53 -14.32 -18.68
N ASP A 118 -16.73 -14.89 -18.66
CA ASP A 118 -16.92 -16.29 -18.26
C ASP A 118 -16.43 -17.31 -19.28
N ASP A 119 -16.63 -17.07 -20.58
CA ASP A 119 -16.17 -17.97 -21.64
C ASP A 119 -14.63 -18.09 -21.63
N TRP A 120 -13.95 -16.96 -21.40
CA TRP A 120 -12.49 -16.87 -21.31
C TRP A 120 -11.94 -17.24 -19.92
N ARG A 121 -12.79 -17.37 -18.89
CA ARG A 121 -12.37 -17.64 -17.50
C ARG A 121 -11.56 -18.92 -17.39
N THR A 122 -12.05 -20.00 -17.99
CA THR A 122 -11.43 -21.32 -17.90
C THR A 122 -10.05 -21.36 -18.56
N PRO A 123 -9.86 -20.98 -19.84
CA PRO A 123 -8.52 -20.93 -20.44
C PRO A 123 -7.59 -19.95 -19.73
N VAL A 124 -8.05 -18.76 -19.31
CA VAL A 124 -7.21 -17.81 -18.56
C VAL A 124 -6.74 -18.39 -17.22
N VAL A 125 -7.60 -19.12 -16.48
CA VAL A 125 -7.21 -19.79 -15.24
C VAL A 125 -6.20 -20.92 -15.48
N TRP A 126 -6.36 -21.73 -16.54
CA TRP A 126 -5.40 -22.79 -16.87
C TRP A 126 -4.05 -22.23 -17.31
N THR A 127 -4.03 -21.28 -18.24
CA THR A 127 -2.80 -20.64 -18.72
C THR A 127 -2.08 -19.89 -17.60
N GLY A 128 -2.82 -19.16 -16.75
CA GLY A 128 -2.25 -18.45 -15.60
C GLY A 128 -1.60 -19.38 -14.57
N ARG A 129 -2.25 -20.54 -14.28
CA ARG A 129 -1.68 -21.56 -13.39
C ARG A 129 -0.47 -22.26 -14.01
N GLY A 130 -0.52 -22.57 -15.30
CA GLY A 130 0.61 -23.14 -16.03
C GLY A 130 1.83 -22.22 -16.01
N LEU A 131 1.63 -20.93 -16.31
CA LEU A 131 2.66 -19.90 -16.19
C LEU A 131 3.20 -19.80 -14.76
N GLY A 132 2.32 -19.78 -13.76
CA GLY A 132 2.73 -19.78 -12.35
C GLY A 132 3.61 -20.97 -11.98
N ILE A 133 3.24 -22.18 -12.41
CA ILE A 133 4.00 -23.41 -12.15
C ILE A 133 5.37 -23.37 -12.84
N VAL A 134 5.44 -22.91 -14.08
CA VAL A 134 6.71 -22.72 -14.81
C VAL A 134 7.61 -21.71 -14.09
N VAL A 135 7.05 -20.57 -13.67
CA VAL A 135 7.79 -19.53 -12.92
C VAL A 135 8.27 -20.07 -11.56
N LEU A 136 7.46 -20.86 -10.84
CA LEU A 136 7.87 -21.50 -9.59
C LEU A 136 9.02 -22.50 -9.80
N GLY A 137 8.93 -23.34 -10.84
CA GLY A 137 9.98 -24.31 -11.18
C GLY A 137 11.30 -23.62 -11.57
N LEU A 138 11.23 -22.58 -12.40
CA LEU A 138 12.38 -21.75 -12.75
C LEU A 138 12.96 -21.03 -11.52
N ALA A 139 12.14 -20.48 -10.64
CA ALA A 139 12.61 -19.80 -9.43
C ALA A 139 13.39 -20.76 -8.50
N VAL A 140 12.89 -21.98 -8.28
CA VAL A 140 13.60 -22.99 -7.47
C VAL A 140 14.90 -23.46 -8.16
N TYR A 141 14.86 -23.75 -9.46
CA TYR A 141 16.03 -24.22 -10.20
C TYR A 141 17.14 -23.16 -10.27
N LEU A 142 16.80 -21.95 -10.73
CA LEU A 142 17.75 -20.87 -10.99
C LEU A 142 18.31 -20.21 -9.73
N GLY A 143 17.69 -20.40 -8.57
CA GLY A 143 18.31 -19.94 -7.32
C GLY A 143 19.42 -20.87 -6.84
N VAL A 144 19.39 -22.14 -7.24
CA VAL A 144 20.46 -23.10 -6.99
C VAL A 144 21.53 -23.07 -8.09
N THR A 145 21.14 -23.03 -9.37
CA THR A 145 22.09 -23.12 -10.50
C THR A 145 22.46 -21.79 -11.15
N GLY A 146 21.71 -20.72 -10.89
CA GLY A 146 21.89 -19.42 -11.53
C GLY A 146 22.78 -18.46 -10.73
N PRO A 147 22.97 -17.23 -11.23
CA PRO A 147 23.84 -16.24 -10.61
C PRO A 147 23.43 -15.92 -9.17
N GLN A 148 24.40 -15.94 -8.25
CA GLN A 148 24.18 -15.59 -6.85
C GLN A 148 24.22 -14.06 -6.61
N LEU A 149 24.41 -13.25 -7.65
CA LEU A 149 24.28 -11.78 -7.59
C LEU A 149 22.77 -11.40 -7.56
N PRO A 150 22.28 -10.67 -6.55
CA PRO A 150 20.84 -10.39 -6.41
C PRO A 150 20.19 -9.69 -7.61
N THR A 151 20.90 -8.74 -8.23
CA THR A 151 20.42 -7.99 -9.40
C THR A 151 20.47 -8.78 -10.70
N ALA A 152 21.09 -9.97 -10.74
CA ALA A 152 21.07 -10.89 -11.88
C ALA A 152 20.17 -12.11 -11.65
N SER A 153 19.83 -12.42 -10.39
CA SER A 153 19.09 -13.62 -10.05
C SER A 153 17.60 -13.52 -10.39
N PHE A 154 17.14 -14.34 -11.34
CA PHE A 154 15.72 -14.54 -11.64
C PHE A 154 14.89 -14.79 -10.37
N THR A 155 15.39 -15.62 -9.45
CA THR A 155 14.67 -16.02 -8.22
C THR A 155 14.44 -14.84 -7.28
N ILE A 156 15.47 -14.01 -7.04
CA ILE A 156 15.33 -12.81 -6.20
C ILE A 156 14.48 -11.75 -6.93
N LEU A 157 14.75 -11.49 -8.20
CA LEU A 157 14.03 -10.47 -8.97
C LEU A 157 12.54 -10.80 -9.11
N VAL A 158 12.17 -12.03 -9.46
CA VAL A 158 10.77 -12.44 -9.51
C VAL A 158 10.13 -12.42 -8.12
N THR A 159 10.81 -12.89 -7.08
CA THR A 159 10.20 -12.88 -5.73
C THR A 159 10.01 -11.48 -5.18
N PHE A 160 11.01 -10.61 -5.25
CA PHE A 160 10.94 -9.28 -4.63
C PHE A 160 10.37 -8.21 -5.55
N VAL A 161 10.75 -8.17 -6.83
CA VAL A 161 10.25 -7.16 -7.79
C VAL A 161 8.85 -7.52 -8.31
N VAL A 162 8.58 -8.80 -8.59
CA VAL A 162 7.24 -9.22 -9.07
C VAL A 162 6.31 -9.61 -7.93
N VAL A 163 6.66 -10.57 -7.05
CA VAL A 163 5.70 -11.12 -6.08
C VAL A 163 5.52 -10.22 -4.84
N ARG A 164 6.60 -9.66 -4.28
CA ARG A 164 6.55 -8.74 -3.11
C ARG A 164 6.13 -7.33 -3.50
N ALA A 165 6.73 -6.74 -4.55
CA ALA A 165 6.41 -5.38 -4.99
C ALA A 165 5.25 -5.32 -6.00
N GLY A 166 5.40 -5.90 -7.19
CA GLY A 166 4.49 -5.69 -8.32
C GLY A 166 3.08 -6.28 -8.16
N LEU A 167 2.94 -7.52 -7.68
CA LEU A 167 1.64 -8.18 -7.58
C LEU A 167 0.69 -7.50 -6.58
N PRO A 168 1.12 -7.02 -5.39
CA PRO A 168 0.26 -6.23 -4.52
C PRO A 168 -0.18 -4.92 -5.17
N MET A 169 0.74 -4.21 -5.85
CA MET A 169 0.41 -2.99 -6.61
C MET A 169 -0.68 -3.24 -7.65
N LEU A 170 -0.49 -4.24 -8.52
CA LEU A 170 -1.49 -4.65 -9.51
C LEU A 170 -2.81 -5.11 -8.86
N THR A 171 -2.74 -5.67 -7.65
CA THR A 171 -3.90 -6.16 -6.91
C THR A 171 -4.77 -5.04 -6.31
N TYR A 172 -4.19 -3.97 -5.74
CA TYR A 172 -4.97 -2.84 -5.21
C TYR A 172 -5.19 -1.69 -6.21
N LEU A 173 -4.38 -1.56 -7.26
CA LEU A 173 -4.61 -0.59 -8.35
C LEU A 173 -5.51 -1.14 -9.46
N GLY A 174 -5.45 -2.44 -9.74
CA GLY A 174 -6.24 -3.13 -10.74
C GLY A 174 -7.27 -4.04 -10.09
N GLY A 175 -6.87 -5.28 -9.81
CA GLY A 175 -7.71 -6.33 -9.23
C GLY A 175 -6.91 -7.60 -8.92
N ASN A 176 -7.45 -8.46 -8.06
CA ASN A 176 -6.73 -9.63 -7.55
C ASN A 176 -6.51 -10.73 -8.61
N LEU A 177 -5.30 -10.78 -9.18
CA LEU A 177 -4.86 -11.78 -10.15
C LEU A 177 -4.38 -13.09 -9.51
N TRP A 178 -4.14 -13.13 -8.20
CA TRP A 178 -3.53 -14.28 -7.53
C TRP A 178 -4.30 -15.60 -7.67
N PRO A 179 -5.66 -15.66 -7.62
CA PRO A 179 -6.41 -16.89 -7.86
C PRO A 179 -6.20 -17.53 -9.25
N VAL A 180 -5.68 -16.75 -10.21
CA VAL A 180 -5.31 -17.18 -11.58
C VAL A 180 -3.84 -17.60 -11.63
N LEU A 181 -2.93 -16.84 -10.99
CA LEU A 181 -1.48 -17.06 -11.08
C LEU A 181 -0.90 -18.04 -10.04
N ASN A 182 -1.62 -18.35 -8.95
CA ASN A 182 -1.11 -19.15 -7.84
C ASN A 182 -0.71 -20.57 -8.30
N PRO A 183 0.59 -20.94 -8.25
CA PRO A 183 1.09 -22.21 -8.76
C PRO A 183 0.62 -23.40 -7.92
N TRP A 184 0.60 -23.25 -6.60
CA TRP A 184 0.20 -24.29 -5.67
C TRP A 184 -1.27 -24.67 -5.86
N ARG A 185 -2.15 -23.71 -6.18
CA ARG A 185 -3.55 -23.98 -6.55
C ARG A 185 -3.69 -24.65 -7.91
N GLY A 186 -2.70 -24.52 -8.80
CA GLY A 186 -2.57 -25.33 -10.01
C GLY A 186 -2.19 -26.78 -9.69
N ILE A 187 -1.07 -26.98 -9.00
CA ILE A 187 -0.55 -28.31 -8.61
C ILE A 187 -1.62 -29.10 -7.85
N VAL A 188 -2.22 -28.49 -6.82
CA VAL A 188 -3.24 -29.13 -5.97
C VAL A 188 -4.54 -29.44 -6.73
N SER A 189 -4.82 -28.77 -7.86
CA SER A 189 -5.97 -29.12 -8.70
C SER A 189 -5.80 -30.40 -9.52
N LEU A 190 -4.63 -31.05 -9.45
CA LEU A 190 -4.35 -32.37 -10.04
C LEU A 190 -4.27 -33.50 -8.99
N LEU A 191 -4.50 -33.18 -7.71
CA LEU A 191 -4.35 -34.11 -6.58
C LEU A 191 -5.72 -34.42 -5.94
N PRO A 192 -5.89 -35.58 -5.27
CA PRO A 192 -7.00 -35.78 -4.35
C PRO A 192 -6.86 -34.82 -3.15
N THR A 193 -7.98 -34.24 -2.69
CA THR A 193 -7.97 -33.25 -1.61
C THR A 193 -9.19 -33.38 -0.69
N GLY A 194 -9.14 -32.76 0.50
CA GLY A 194 -10.27 -32.71 1.43
C GLY A 194 -10.31 -33.85 2.44
N PHE A 195 -9.16 -34.47 2.74
CA PHE A 195 -9.01 -35.55 3.72
C PHE A 195 -9.42 -35.17 5.16
N ARG A 196 -9.53 -33.87 5.47
CA ARG A 196 -10.00 -33.34 6.76
C ARG A 196 -10.83 -32.07 6.54
N THR A 197 -11.85 -31.83 7.38
CA THR A 197 -12.53 -30.54 7.45
C THR A 197 -11.61 -29.48 8.07
N TYR A 198 -11.60 -28.25 7.54
CA TYR A 198 -10.89 -27.13 8.16
C TYR A 198 -11.56 -26.71 9.49
N PRO A 199 -10.86 -26.67 10.64
CA PRO A 199 -11.46 -26.28 11.91
C PRO A 199 -11.86 -24.80 11.89
N GLU A 200 -13.17 -24.51 12.02
CA GLU A 200 -13.71 -23.14 11.97
C GLU A 200 -13.08 -22.22 13.02
N GLY A 201 -12.77 -22.74 14.21
CA GLY A 201 -12.12 -22.01 15.31
C GLY A 201 -10.69 -21.51 15.01
N LEU A 202 -10.04 -21.99 13.95
CA LEU A 202 -8.77 -21.40 13.48
C LEU A 202 -8.98 -20.07 12.74
N ALA A 203 -10.21 -19.80 12.27
CA ALA A 203 -10.54 -18.64 11.44
C ALA A 203 -9.45 -18.39 10.38
N ARG A 204 -8.74 -17.25 10.44
CA ARG A 204 -7.56 -16.96 9.59
C ARG A 204 -6.26 -16.80 10.37
N TRP A 205 -6.19 -17.27 11.62
CA TRP A 205 -4.97 -17.23 12.43
C TRP A 205 -3.76 -17.93 11.79
N PRO A 206 -3.90 -19.06 11.06
CA PRO A 206 -2.76 -19.64 10.34
C PRO A 206 -2.18 -18.70 9.26
N ALA A 207 -3.01 -17.90 8.60
CA ALA A 207 -2.53 -16.88 7.65
C ALA A 207 -1.87 -15.69 8.37
N VAL A 208 -2.36 -15.27 9.54
CA VAL A 208 -1.69 -14.25 10.37
C VAL A 208 -0.30 -14.73 10.78
N GLY A 209 -0.20 -15.95 11.32
CA GLY A 209 1.07 -16.58 11.68
C GLY A 209 1.99 -16.77 10.47
N GLY A 210 1.43 -17.17 9.32
CA GLY A 210 2.17 -17.33 8.07
C GLY A 210 2.74 -16.01 7.52
N LEU A 211 1.98 -14.90 7.59
CA LEU A 211 2.48 -13.58 7.17
C LEU A 211 3.60 -13.10 8.10
N LEU A 212 3.39 -13.18 9.42
CA LEU A 212 4.41 -12.81 10.40
C LEU A 212 5.67 -13.69 10.27
N LEU A 213 5.51 -14.99 9.98
CA LEU A 213 6.63 -15.90 9.72
C LEU A 213 7.38 -15.55 8.44
N LEU A 214 6.69 -15.20 7.34
CA LEU A 214 7.33 -14.76 6.11
C LEU A 214 8.16 -13.49 6.33
N VAL A 215 7.62 -12.49 7.03
CA VAL A 215 8.33 -11.25 7.37
C VAL A 215 9.50 -11.51 8.32
N TRP A 216 9.34 -12.40 9.30
CA TRP A 216 10.43 -12.82 10.18
C TRP A 216 11.56 -13.54 9.43
N VAL A 217 11.22 -14.38 8.44
CA VAL A 217 12.20 -15.00 7.55
C VAL A 217 12.88 -13.97 6.64
N GLU A 218 12.13 -12.99 6.10
CA GLU A 218 12.63 -11.86 5.29
C GLU A 218 13.66 -11.00 6.05
N VAL A 219 13.53 -10.92 7.38
CA VAL A 219 14.45 -10.16 8.26
C VAL A 219 15.62 -10.99 8.76
N ILE A 220 15.40 -12.22 9.25
CA ILE A 220 16.43 -13.01 9.95
C ILE A 220 17.36 -13.78 9.00
N PHE A 221 16.88 -14.15 7.80
CA PHE A 221 17.64 -14.94 6.84
C PHE A 221 17.98 -14.12 5.58
N PRO A 222 19.09 -14.42 4.89
CA PRO A 222 19.55 -13.68 3.71
C PRO A 222 18.74 -14.05 2.44
N VAL A 223 17.42 -14.16 2.53
CA VAL A 223 16.54 -14.55 1.41
C VAL A 223 16.43 -13.46 0.33
N SER A 224 16.73 -12.20 0.65
CA SER A 224 16.79 -11.09 -0.31
C SER A 224 18.17 -10.93 -0.98
N THR A 225 19.18 -11.70 -0.56
CA THR A 225 20.58 -11.60 -1.05
C THR A 225 21.18 -12.91 -1.53
N ILE A 226 20.70 -14.08 -1.09
CA ILE A 226 21.24 -15.39 -1.48
C ILE A 226 20.13 -16.23 -2.16
N PRO A 227 20.15 -16.37 -3.50
CA PRO A 227 19.09 -17.06 -4.26
C PRO A 227 18.85 -18.52 -3.88
N SER A 228 19.90 -19.21 -3.42
CA SER A 228 19.82 -20.61 -2.97
C SER A 228 19.07 -20.75 -1.63
N VAL A 229 19.31 -19.84 -0.69
CA VAL A 229 18.55 -19.74 0.58
C VAL A 229 17.08 -19.39 0.30
N LEU A 230 16.84 -18.48 -0.64
CA LEU A 230 15.48 -18.15 -1.09
C LEU A 230 14.77 -19.36 -1.74
N SER A 231 15.48 -20.17 -2.53
CA SER A 231 14.91 -21.38 -3.15
C SER A 231 14.49 -22.42 -2.10
N ILE A 232 15.28 -22.57 -1.02
CA ILE A 232 14.92 -23.42 0.12
C ILE A 232 13.67 -22.89 0.83
N ALA A 233 13.56 -21.57 1.02
CA ALA A 233 12.35 -20.95 1.60
C ALA A 233 11.10 -21.14 0.71
N ILE A 234 11.24 -20.97 -0.61
CA ILE A 234 10.18 -21.23 -1.60
C ILE A 234 9.75 -22.69 -1.59
N LEU A 235 10.70 -23.64 -1.51
CA LEU A 235 10.40 -25.07 -1.38
C LEU A 235 9.68 -25.40 -0.07
N GLY A 236 10.13 -24.86 1.06
CA GLY A 236 9.47 -25.02 2.36
C GLY A 236 8.03 -24.50 2.35
N TYR A 237 7.83 -23.29 1.83
CA TYR A 237 6.50 -22.71 1.63
C TYR A 237 5.64 -23.60 0.72
N SER A 238 6.21 -24.12 -0.37
CA SER A 238 5.52 -25.00 -1.32
C SER A 238 5.04 -26.30 -0.68
N VAL A 239 5.90 -26.96 0.11
CA VAL A 239 5.55 -28.21 0.82
C VAL A 239 4.42 -27.96 1.82
N VAL A 240 4.52 -26.92 2.65
CA VAL A 240 3.47 -26.57 3.63
C VAL A 240 2.15 -26.23 2.94
N THR A 241 2.21 -25.45 1.85
CA THR A 241 1.03 -24.97 1.11
C THR A 241 0.33 -26.11 0.35
N ILE A 242 1.09 -26.99 -0.30
CA ILE A 242 0.52 -28.15 -1.00
C ILE A 242 -0.04 -29.14 0.01
N ALA A 243 0.69 -29.51 1.06
CA ALA A 243 0.22 -30.43 2.09
C ALA A 243 -1.04 -29.91 2.80
N GLY A 244 -1.07 -28.62 3.15
CA GLY A 244 -2.23 -27.96 3.74
C GLY A 244 -3.45 -27.99 2.81
N ALA A 245 -3.30 -27.56 1.56
CA ALA A 245 -4.38 -27.53 0.57
C ALA A 245 -4.87 -28.93 0.14
N VAL A 246 -4.01 -29.95 0.18
CA VAL A 246 -4.39 -31.36 0.02
C VAL A 246 -5.21 -31.83 1.23
N LEU A 247 -4.73 -31.58 2.46
CA LEU A 247 -5.40 -32.03 3.68
C LEU A 247 -6.79 -31.40 3.87
N VAL A 248 -6.92 -30.07 3.82
CA VAL A 248 -8.20 -29.38 4.12
C VAL A 248 -8.99 -28.93 2.89
N GLY A 249 -8.51 -29.26 1.69
CA GLY A 249 -9.07 -28.80 0.42
C GLY A 249 -8.61 -27.38 0.04
N PRO A 250 -8.39 -27.10 -1.25
CA PRO A 250 -7.77 -25.85 -1.69
C PRO A 250 -8.63 -24.61 -1.40
N ASN A 251 -9.96 -24.73 -1.39
CA ASN A 251 -10.83 -23.59 -1.13
C ASN A 251 -10.77 -23.14 0.34
N ALA A 252 -10.60 -24.06 1.29
CA ALA A 252 -10.40 -23.71 2.69
C ALA A 252 -8.98 -23.17 2.93
N TRP A 253 -7.95 -23.86 2.41
CA TRP A 253 -6.56 -23.44 2.60
C TRP A 253 -6.26 -22.06 1.99
N PHE A 254 -6.54 -21.84 0.71
CA PHE A 254 -6.35 -20.53 0.06
C PHE A 254 -7.40 -19.49 0.48
N GLY A 255 -8.46 -19.90 1.18
CA GLY A 255 -9.41 -19.01 1.85
C GLY A 255 -8.86 -18.44 3.17
N ASN A 256 -8.25 -19.29 3.99
CA ASN A 256 -8.09 -19.02 5.42
C ASN A 256 -6.66 -19.19 5.98
N ALA A 257 -5.82 -20.03 5.38
CA ALA A 257 -4.52 -20.40 5.93
C ALA A 257 -3.31 -19.93 5.12
N ASP A 258 -3.43 -19.86 3.78
CA ASP A 258 -2.35 -19.38 2.89
C ASP A 258 -2.15 -17.86 3.02
N PRO A 259 -1.02 -17.38 3.60
CA PRO A 259 -0.84 -15.95 3.88
C PRO A 259 -0.85 -15.10 2.61
N LEU A 260 -0.28 -15.59 1.50
CA LEU A 260 -0.26 -14.87 0.23
C LEU A 260 -1.68 -14.68 -0.33
N SER A 261 -2.51 -15.75 -0.37
CA SER A 261 -3.88 -15.66 -0.87
C SER A 261 -4.78 -14.77 0.01
N VAL A 262 -4.51 -14.72 1.31
CA VAL A 262 -5.19 -13.83 2.25
C VAL A 262 -4.74 -12.37 2.04
N LEU A 263 -3.43 -12.11 1.88
CA LEU A 263 -2.86 -10.80 1.54
C LEU A 263 -3.43 -10.24 0.23
N PHE A 264 -3.41 -11.03 -0.85
CA PHE A 264 -3.95 -10.61 -2.15
C PHE A 264 -5.48 -10.44 -2.13
N ARG A 265 -6.21 -11.18 -1.30
CA ARG A 265 -7.65 -10.92 -1.10
C ARG A 265 -7.89 -9.60 -0.38
N PHE A 266 -7.13 -9.28 0.68
CA PHE A 266 -7.31 -8.03 1.43
C PHE A 266 -6.89 -6.80 0.62
N PHE A 267 -5.74 -6.80 -0.04
CA PHE A 267 -5.41 -5.72 -1.00
C PHE A 267 -6.44 -5.67 -2.15
N GLY A 268 -6.94 -6.82 -2.60
CA GLY A 268 -8.05 -6.92 -3.55
C GLY A 268 -9.39 -6.33 -3.06
N ALA A 269 -9.53 -5.97 -1.78
CA ALA A 269 -10.67 -5.21 -1.28
C ALA A 269 -10.61 -3.74 -1.73
N VAL A 270 -9.42 -3.13 -1.76
CA VAL A 270 -9.15 -1.75 -2.20
C VAL A 270 -9.36 -1.56 -3.70
N ALA A 271 -9.12 -2.63 -4.48
CA ALA A 271 -9.15 -2.64 -5.95
C ALA A 271 -10.35 -1.92 -6.60
N PRO A 272 -10.15 -1.12 -7.67
CA PRO A 272 -11.25 -0.57 -8.46
C PRO A 272 -11.88 -1.61 -9.40
N VAL A 273 -11.13 -2.56 -9.95
CA VAL A 273 -11.68 -3.60 -10.85
C VAL A 273 -12.07 -4.83 -10.05
N LYS A 274 -13.35 -5.20 -10.14
CA LYS A 274 -13.95 -6.37 -9.51
C LYS A 274 -14.55 -7.28 -10.57
N ARG A 275 -14.77 -8.55 -10.20
CA ARG A 275 -15.66 -9.46 -10.93
C ARG A 275 -16.95 -9.61 -10.14
N ARG A 276 -18.10 -9.38 -10.78
CA ARG A 276 -19.45 -9.60 -10.23
C ARG A 276 -20.32 -10.20 -11.34
N ASP A 277 -21.06 -11.26 -11.03
CA ASP A 277 -22.08 -11.85 -11.91
C ASP A 277 -21.59 -12.11 -13.35
N GLY A 278 -20.42 -12.74 -13.46
CA GLY A 278 -19.74 -13.09 -14.71
C GLY A 278 -19.01 -11.94 -15.42
N LYS A 279 -19.27 -10.70 -15.03
CA LYS A 279 -18.74 -9.48 -15.65
C LYS A 279 -17.60 -8.87 -14.85
N LEU A 280 -16.74 -8.13 -15.52
CA LEU A 280 -15.90 -7.13 -14.86
C LEU A 280 -16.74 -5.89 -14.54
N THR A 281 -16.49 -5.27 -13.39
CA THR A 281 -17.11 -4.02 -12.95
C THR A 281 -16.04 -3.10 -12.40
N VAL A 282 -15.96 -1.88 -12.92
CA VAL A 282 -15.03 -0.85 -12.41
C VAL A 282 -15.76 0.03 -11.40
N LYS A 283 -15.15 0.26 -10.24
CA LYS A 283 -15.59 1.15 -9.16
C LYS A 283 -14.52 2.21 -8.88
N LEU A 284 -14.84 3.20 -8.03
CA LEU A 284 -13.80 4.04 -7.42
C LEU A 284 -12.94 3.18 -6.46
N PRO A 285 -11.61 3.38 -6.38
CA PRO A 285 -10.75 2.70 -5.41
C PRO A 285 -11.30 2.83 -3.99
N GLY A 286 -11.22 1.74 -3.22
CA GLY A 286 -11.71 1.70 -1.84
C GLY A 286 -13.23 1.59 -1.65
N SER A 287 -14.05 1.70 -2.71
CA SER A 287 -15.53 1.64 -2.60
C SER A 287 -16.08 0.35 -2.00
N ASP A 288 -15.31 -0.74 -2.03
CA ASP A 288 -15.71 -2.02 -1.44
C ASP A 288 -15.21 -2.20 0.01
N LEU A 289 -14.49 -1.23 0.58
CA LEU A 289 -14.03 -1.26 1.98
C LEU A 289 -15.16 -0.99 2.99
N THR A 290 -16.27 -0.37 2.58
CA THR A 290 -17.46 -0.22 3.45
C THR A 290 -18.35 -1.46 3.46
N ASN A 291 -18.05 -2.53 2.71
CA ASN A 291 -18.81 -3.78 2.77
C ASN A 291 -18.56 -4.52 4.11
N ALA A 292 -19.59 -5.19 4.64
CA ALA A 292 -19.50 -5.88 5.93
C ALA A 292 -18.66 -7.17 5.88
N ASP A 293 -18.47 -7.73 4.69
CA ASP A 293 -17.93 -9.08 4.47
C ASP A 293 -16.42 -9.09 4.20
N VAL A 294 -15.78 -7.91 4.19
CA VAL A 294 -14.31 -7.79 4.09
C VAL A 294 -13.65 -8.29 5.37
N ILE A 295 -14.23 -7.99 6.54
CA ILE A 295 -13.68 -8.30 7.87
C ILE A 295 -14.74 -9.04 8.67
N THR A 296 -14.54 -10.34 8.80
CA THR A 296 -15.50 -11.32 9.32
C THR A 296 -15.14 -11.84 10.71
N ASP A 297 -13.85 -11.94 11.05
CA ASP A 297 -13.36 -12.34 12.37
C ASP A 297 -12.18 -11.47 12.89
N THR A 298 -11.85 -11.63 14.18
CA THR A 298 -10.72 -11.05 14.87
C THR A 298 -9.40 -11.39 14.18
N SER A 299 -9.27 -12.59 13.60
CA SER A 299 -8.10 -12.95 12.79
C SER A 299 -7.93 -12.08 11.54
N ASP A 300 -9.01 -11.55 10.98
CA ASP A 300 -8.94 -10.65 9.82
C ASP A 300 -8.38 -9.29 10.25
N VAL A 301 -8.84 -8.74 11.38
CA VAL A 301 -8.27 -7.52 12.00
C VAL A 301 -6.79 -7.73 12.34
N ALA A 302 -6.45 -8.89 12.89
CA ALA A 302 -5.08 -9.28 13.22
C ALA A 302 -4.17 -9.33 11.98
N PHE A 303 -4.68 -9.81 10.84
CA PHE A 303 -3.96 -9.80 9.56
C PHE A 303 -3.77 -8.38 9.00
N VAL A 304 -4.82 -7.55 9.03
CA VAL A 304 -4.76 -6.16 8.59
C VAL A 304 -3.73 -5.35 9.40
N ILE A 305 -3.64 -5.58 10.71
CA ILE A 305 -2.62 -4.95 11.55
C ILE A 305 -1.22 -5.49 11.25
N ALA A 306 -1.07 -6.77 10.89
CA ALA A 306 0.23 -7.32 10.49
C ALA A 306 0.79 -6.63 9.23
N LEU A 307 -0.06 -6.31 8.23
CA LEU A 307 0.32 -5.56 7.02
C LEU A 307 0.81 -4.12 7.30
N ILE A 308 0.39 -3.49 8.40
CA ILE A 308 0.93 -2.21 8.85
C ILE A 308 2.23 -2.44 9.62
N TRP A 309 2.21 -3.40 10.55
CA TRP A 309 3.33 -3.68 11.44
C TRP A 309 4.61 -4.11 10.71
N GLU A 310 4.50 -4.90 9.64
CA GLU A 310 5.68 -5.35 8.88
C GLU A 310 6.50 -4.17 8.33
N LEU A 311 5.84 -3.11 7.85
CA LEU A 311 6.51 -1.92 7.29
C LEU A 311 7.07 -1.02 8.41
N THR A 312 6.36 -0.90 9.53
CA THR A 312 6.87 -0.17 10.70
C THR A 312 8.12 -0.85 11.29
N TYR A 313 8.08 -2.17 11.47
CA TYR A 313 9.18 -2.92 12.07
C TYR A 313 10.42 -2.95 11.16
N SER A 314 10.25 -3.35 9.90
CA SER A 314 11.34 -3.38 8.91
C SER A 314 11.91 -1.98 8.66
N GLY A 315 11.06 -0.95 8.69
CA GLY A 315 11.48 0.44 8.66
C GLY A 315 12.32 0.83 9.88
N PHE A 316 11.93 0.44 11.10
CA PHE A 316 12.67 0.78 12.32
C PHE A 316 14.06 0.14 12.35
N ILE A 317 14.16 -1.18 12.11
CA ILE A 317 15.43 -1.91 12.24
C ILE A 317 16.48 -1.55 11.18
N THR A 318 16.08 -0.83 10.11
CA THR A 318 16.96 -0.30 9.06
C THR A 318 17.37 1.16 9.28
N THR A 319 17.18 1.69 10.50
CA THR A 319 17.66 3.03 10.92
C THR A 319 18.82 2.93 11.91
N GLN A 320 19.64 3.98 12.02
CA GLN A 320 20.71 4.06 13.04
C GLN A 320 20.17 3.90 14.47
N THR A 321 19.00 4.48 14.79
CA THR A 321 18.34 4.30 16.09
C THR A 321 17.89 2.86 16.31
N GLY A 322 17.39 2.19 15.27
CA GLY A 322 17.05 0.76 15.33
C GLY A 322 18.27 -0.11 15.60
N ALA A 323 19.35 0.08 14.83
CA ALA A 323 20.62 -0.62 15.02
C ALA A 323 21.18 -0.44 16.44
N ALA A 324 21.31 0.81 16.91
CA ALA A 324 21.78 1.13 18.26
C ALA A 324 20.87 0.54 19.36
N THR A 325 19.56 0.45 19.11
CA THR A 325 18.61 -0.21 20.05
C THR A 325 18.88 -1.70 20.14
N ILE A 326 19.14 -2.38 19.01
CA ILE A 326 19.51 -3.80 18.98
C ILE A 326 20.85 -4.02 19.70
N GLU A 327 21.88 -3.22 19.40
CA GLU A 327 23.20 -3.30 20.03
C GLU A 327 23.14 -3.06 21.54
N THR A 328 22.32 -2.11 21.99
CA THR A 328 22.08 -1.85 23.42
C THR A 328 21.41 -3.06 24.08
N LEU A 329 20.36 -3.62 23.47
CA LEU A 329 19.67 -4.80 24.04
C LEU A 329 20.55 -6.05 24.01
N VAL A 330 21.38 -6.24 22.98
CA VAL A 330 22.33 -7.37 22.85
C VAL A 330 23.47 -7.27 23.85
N SER A 331 23.99 -6.06 24.12
CA SER A 331 25.04 -5.84 25.12
C SER A 331 24.54 -5.98 26.56
N HIS A 332 23.32 -5.53 26.86
CA HIS A 332 22.75 -5.59 28.23
C HIS A 332 22.14 -6.96 28.59
N SER A 333 21.88 -7.84 27.62
CA SER A 333 21.23 -9.12 27.90
C SER A 333 22.23 -10.21 28.28
N ASN A 334 22.33 -10.46 29.59
CA ASN A 334 23.03 -11.58 30.22
C ASN A 334 22.39 -12.97 29.94
N ILE A 335 21.79 -13.14 28.76
CA ILE A 335 21.31 -14.43 28.25
C ILE A 335 22.55 -15.30 28.04
N GLY A 336 22.71 -16.36 28.85
CA GLY A 336 23.87 -17.26 28.88
C GLY A 336 24.06 -18.16 27.65
N VAL A 337 23.55 -17.76 26.50
CA VAL A 337 23.73 -18.46 25.22
C VAL A 337 24.97 -17.88 24.54
N GLY A 338 26.01 -18.72 24.38
CA GLY A 338 27.37 -18.26 24.05
C GLY A 338 27.56 -17.53 22.70
N ALA A 339 26.59 -17.61 21.77
CA ALA A 339 26.65 -16.94 20.48
C ALA A 339 25.87 -15.62 20.48
N VAL A 340 26.56 -14.50 20.25
CA VAL A 340 25.98 -13.15 20.12
C VAL A 340 24.83 -13.12 19.10
N GLN A 341 24.99 -13.83 17.99
CA GLN A 341 23.98 -13.93 16.91
C GLN A 341 22.64 -14.53 17.40
N ILE A 342 22.66 -15.57 18.23
CA ILE A 342 21.42 -16.19 18.74
C ILE A 342 20.67 -15.21 19.65
N ARG A 343 21.41 -14.51 20.52
CA ARG A 343 20.88 -13.43 21.37
C ARG A 343 20.28 -12.28 20.55
N ALA A 344 20.95 -11.88 19.46
CA ALA A 344 20.41 -10.88 18.53
C ALA A 344 19.10 -11.36 17.87
N ILE A 345 19.06 -12.58 17.32
CA ILE A 345 17.86 -13.18 16.71
C ILE A 345 16.69 -13.22 17.71
N LEU A 346 16.95 -13.60 18.97
CA LEU A 346 15.94 -13.57 20.04
C LEU A 346 15.41 -12.16 20.31
N ILE A 347 16.27 -11.14 20.32
CA ILE A 347 15.87 -9.74 20.52
C ILE A 347 15.08 -9.19 19.33
N TYR A 348 15.52 -9.45 18.09
CA TYR A 348 14.75 -9.13 16.89
C TYR A 348 13.35 -9.76 16.96
N THR A 349 13.28 -11.05 17.30
CA THR A 349 12.01 -11.79 17.44
C THR A 349 11.12 -11.22 18.54
N LEU A 350 11.69 -10.90 19.70
CA LEU A 350 10.94 -10.33 20.83
C LEU A 350 10.37 -8.95 20.50
N LEU A 351 11.15 -8.07 19.86
CA LEU A 351 10.70 -6.76 19.39
C LEU A 351 9.61 -6.90 18.31
N PHE A 352 9.76 -7.86 17.39
CA PHE A 352 8.78 -8.13 16.34
C PHE A 352 7.42 -8.57 16.91
N VAL A 353 7.42 -9.53 17.84
CA VAL A 353 6.18 -10.06 18.44
C VAL A 353 5.56 -9.08 19.43
N SER A 354 6.36 -8.44 20.28
CA SER A 354 5.84 -7.48 21.27
C SER A 354 5.26 -6.22 20.60
N GLY A 355 5.93 -5.67 19.59
CA GLY A 355 5.44 -4.53 18.83
C GLY A 355 4.16 -4.85 18.04
N TYR A 356 4.06 -6.05 17.45
CA TYR A 356 2.81 -6.53 16.84
C TYR A 356 1.66 -6.56 17.85
N VAL A 357 1.88 -7.13 19.04
CA VAL A 357 0.88 -7.20 20.12
C VAL A 357 0.47 -5.81 20.60
N VAL A 358 1.42 -4.86 20.72
CA VAL A 358 1.13 -3.46 21.05
C VAL A 358 0.28 -2.79 19.99
N PHE A 359 0.59 -2.97 18.70
CA PHE A 359 -0.21 -2.42 17.60
C PHE A 359 -1.63 -3.00 17.61
N PHE A 360 -1.77 -4.32 17.64
CA PHE A 360 -3.07 -5.00 17.67
C PHE A 360 -3.89 -4.62 18.91
N GLY A 361 -3.25 -4.58 20.08
CA GLY A 361 -3.86 -4.16 21.34
C GLY A 361 -4.34 -2.71 21.33
N ALA A 362 -3.55 -1.78 20.79
CA ALA A 362 -3.94 -0.37 20.65
C ALA A 362 -5.15 -0.20 19.73
N TYR A 363 -5.17 -0.88 18.58
CA TYR A 363 -6.30 -0.85 17.67
C TYR A 363 -7.57 -1.44 18.28
N TRP A 364 -7.46 -2.59 18.95
CA TRP A 364 -8.59 -3.22 19.64
C TRP A 364 -9.14 -2.34 20.78
N TYR A 365 -8.24 -1.71 21.54
CA TYR A 365 -8.60 -0.77 22.61
C TYR A 365 -9.31 0.48 22.07
N ALA A 366 -8.94 0.99 20.88
CA ALA A 366 -9.69 2.05 20.22
C ALA A 366 -11.16 1.67 19.96
N GLY A 367 -11.44 0.43 19.55
CA GLY A 367 -12.81 -0.08 19.41
C GLY A 367 -13.58 -0.15 20.74
N VAL A 368 -12.92 -0.56 21.83
CA VAL A 368 -13.49 -0.56 23.19
C VAL A 368 -13.77 0.87 23.66
N LEU A 369 -12.83 1.79 23.48
CA LEU A 369 -12.95 3.20 23.86
C LEU A 369 -14.01 3.92 23.01
N SER A 370 -14.14 3.58 21.72
CA SER A 370 -15.16 4.10 20.80
C SER A 370 -16.57 3.76 21.31
N ARG A 371 -16.82 2.50 21.67
CA ARG A 371 -18.09 2.11 22.32
C ARG A 371 -18.33 2.88 23.62
N ARG A 372 -17.34 2.93 24.51
CA ARG A 372 -17.45 3.60 25.82
C ARG A 372 -17.73 5.11 25.70
N ARG A 373 -17.10 5.80 24.75
CA ARG A 373 -17.26 7.25 24.51
C ARG A 373 -18.55 7.63 23.76
N THR A 374 -19.17 6.69 23.05
CA THR A 374 -20.40 6.94 22.27
C THR A 374 -21.69 6.49 22.96
N GLY A 375 -21.61 5.60 23.95
CA GLY A 375 -22.81 5.03 24.60
C GLY A 375 -23.63 4.12 23.69
N THR A 376 -23.07 3.67 22.56
CA THR A 376 -23.78 2.90 21.54
C THR A 376 -24.06 1.45 21.96
N TYR A 377 -25.22 0.93 21.54
CA TYR A 377 -25.57 -0.49 21.68
C TYR A 377 -24.68 -1.41 20.83
N ILE A 378 -24.02 -0.89 19.79
CA ILE A 378 -23.14 -1.68 18.91
C ILE A 378 -21.91 -2.16 19.68
N SER A 379 -21.56 -3.44 19.53
CA SER A 379 -20.47 -4.08 20.27
C SER A 379 -19.09 -3.58 19.80
N ALA A 380 -18.12 -3.52 20.72
CA ALA A 380 -16.75 -3.10 20.40
C ALA A 380 -16.10 -3.98 19.32
N LYS A 381 -16.39 -5.30 19.33
CA LYS A 381 -16.00 -6.24 18.26
C LYS A 381 -16.54 -5.81 16.90
N ARG A 382 -17.84 -5.49 16.78
CA ARG A 382 -18.45 -5.06 15.51
C ARG A 382 -17.94 -3.67 15.06
N ILE A 383 -17.65 -2.76 15.99
CA ILE A 383 -17.00 -1.47 15.68
C ILE A 383 -15.61 -1.71 15.09
N ALA A 384 -14.74 -2.45 15.79
CA ALA A 384 -13.39 -2.77 15.30
C ALA A 384 -13.40 -3.47 13.94
N PHE A 385 -14.34 -4.41 13.72
CA PHE A 385 -14.47 -5.11 12.44
C PHE A 385 -14.86 -4.16 11.30
N ARG A 386 -15.75 -3.19 11.58
CA ARG A 386 -16.21 -2.24 10.57
C ARG A 386 -15.17 -1.15 10.27
N PHE A 387 -14.32 -0.77 11.22
CA PHE A 387 -13.25 0.20 11.00
C PHE A 387 -11.94 -0.41 10.47
N ALA A 388 -11.77 -1.74 10.48
CA ALA A 388 -10.53 -2.36 10.01
C ALA A 388 -10.28 -2.26 8.47
N PRO A 389 -11.29 -2.28 7.57
CA PRO A 389 -11.04 -2.20 6.13
C PRO A 389 -10.32 -0.92 5.68
N SER A 390 -10.53 0.23 6.33
CA SER A 390 -9.87 1.48 5.93
C SER A 390 -8.34 1.41 6.06
N LEU A 391 -7.84 0.63 7.02
CA LEU A 391 -6.42 0.37 7.20
C LEU A 391 -5.75 -0.26 5.96
N LEU A 392 -6.52 -0.97 5.12
CA LEU A 392 -6.01 -1.56 3.88
C LEU A 392 -5.65 -0.51 2.83
N ALA A 393 -6.32 0.65 2.83
CA ALA A 393 -5.95 1.78 1.98
C ALA A 393 -4.68 2.48 2.48
N ILE A 394 -4.50 2.59 3.80
CA ILE A 394 -3.23 3.03 4.43
C ILE A 394 -2.10 2.07 4.06
N ALA A 395 -2.30 0.75 4.24
CA ALA A 395 -1.31 -0.27 3.91
C ALA A 395 -0.94 -0.26 2.41
N ALA A 396 -1.91 -0.09 1.51
CA ALA A 396 -1.65 0.04 0.07
C ALA A 396 -0.84 1.31 -0.27
N GLY A 397 -1.16 2.46 0.36
CA GLY A 397 -0.41 3.70 0.19
C GLY A 397 1.03 3.62 0.68
N TYR A 398 1.26 3.03 1.87
CA TYR A 398 2.62 2.76 2.38
C TYR A 398 3.37 1.72 1.54
N HIS A 399 2.69 0.70 1.02
CA HIS A 399 3.30 -0.30 0.15
C HIS A 399 3.77 0.31 -1.18
N LEU A 400 2.97 1.18 -1.80
CA LEU A 400 3.40 1.97 -2.95
C LEU A 400 4.63 2.82 -2.59
N ALA A 401 4.57 3.56 -1.49
CA ALA A 401 5.64 4.45 -1.05
C ALA A 401 6.96 3.71 -0.76
N HIS A 402 6.90 2.47 -0.29
CA HIS A 402 8.08 1.65 -0.01
C HIS A 402 8.65 0.97 -1.26
N TYR A 403 7.79 0.35 -2.09
CA TYR A 403 8.25 -0.58 -3.13
C TYR A 403 8.28 0.00 -4.55
N THR A 404 7.67 1.17 -4.83
CA THR A 404 7.62 1.72 -6.21
C THR A 404 9.01 2.11 -6.71
N GLY A 405 9.87 2.65 -5.83
CA GLY A 405 11.28 2.91 -6.15
C GLY A 405 11.99 1.63 -6.58
N LEU A 406 12.00 0.61 -5.72
CA LEU A 406 12.57 -0.72 -6.00
C LEU A 406 12.06 -1.30 -7.33
N ALA A 407 10.75 -1.21 -7.59
CA ALA A 407 10.12 -1.76 -8.79
C ALA A 407 10.59 -1.09 -10.08
N VAL A 408 10.70 0.25 -10.11
CA VAL A 408 11.22 0.99 -11.26
C VAL A 408 12.73 0.76 -11.40
N SER A 409 13.47 0.93 -10.31
CA SER A 409 14.93 0.77 -10.25
C SER A 409 15.45 -0.57 -10.77
N LEU A 410 14.72 -1.66 -10.49
CA LEU A 410 15.10 -3.01 -10.91
C LEU A 410 14.33 -3.50 -12.14
N SER A 411 13.51 -2.67 -12.79
CA SER A 411 12.74 -3.07 -13.97
C SER A 411 13.61 -3.54 -15.17
N PRO A 412 14.79 -2.97 -15.47
CA PRO A 412 15.62 -3.50 -16.56
C PRO A 412 16.30 -4.82 -16.16
N ALA A 413 16.81 -4.90 -14.93
CA ALA A 413 17.38 -6.11 -14.32
C ALA A 413 16.40 -7.29 -14.39
N LEU A 414 15.15 -7.08 -13.95
CA LEU A 414 14.06 -8.03 -14.08
C LEU A 414 13.80 -8.40 -15.54
N GLY A 415 13.76 -7.43 -16.46
CA GLY A 415 13.57 -7.68 -17.89
C GLY A 415 14.64 -8.61 -18.48
N MET A 416 15.92 -8.34 -18.23
CA MET A 416 17.03 -9.19 -18.70
C MET A 416 17.02 -10.58 -18.06
N ALA A 417 16.66 -10.68 -16.77
CA ALA A 417 16.52 -11.97 -16.10
C ALA A 417 15.32 -12.79 -16.63
N ILE A 418 14.23 -12.15 -17.06
CA ILE A 418 13.09 -12.83 -17.70
C ILE A 418 13.42 -13.29 -19.13
N VAL A 419 14.18 -12.49 -19.89
CA VAL A 419 14.57 -12.81 -21.28
C VAL A 419 15.66 -13.88 -21.35
N SER A 420 16.68 -13.80 -20.49
CA SER A 420 17.83 -14.72 -20.47
C SER A 420 18.03 -15.40 -19.11
N PRO A 421 17.04 -16.12 -18.55
CA PRO A 421 17.05 -16.61 -17.16
C PRO A 421 18.20 -17.57 -16.83
N LEU A 422 18.69 -18.33 -17.81
CA LEU A 422 19.80 -19.27 -17.66
C LEU A 422 21.18 -18.61 -17.79
N SER A 423 21.26 -17.40 -18.35
CA SER A 423 22.52 -16.68 -18.62
C SER A 423 22.27 -15.18 -18.73
N PRO A 424 21.83 -14.51 -17.66
CA PRO A 424 21.61 -13.07 -17.68
C PRO A 424 22.96 -12.32 -17.68
N PRO A 425 23.00 -11.05 -18.10
CA PRO A 425 24.25 -10.27 -18.15
C PRO A 425 24.95 -10.20 -16.79
N ALA A 426 26.28 -10.35 -16.78
CA ALA A 426 27.09 -10.34 -15.56
C ALA A 426 27.00 -9.00 -14.78
N ASN A 427 26.74 -7.90 -15.49
CA ASN A 427 26.42 -6.59 -14.93
C ASN A 427 25.04 -6.15 -15.42
N PRO A 428 23.95 -6.45 -14.68
CA PRO A 428 22.61 -6.00 -15.03
C PRO A 428 22.48 -4.48 -14.87
N LEU A 429 22.04 -3.81 -15.94
CA LEU A 429 21.56 -2.44 -15.90
C LEU A 429 20.47 -2.24 -14.84
N THR A 430 20.63 -1.19 -14.06
CA THR A 430 19.66 -0.72 -13.06
C THR A 430 19.39 0.77 -13.24
N LEU A 431 18.21 1.24 -12.85
CA LEU A 431 17.86 2.66 -12.91
C LEU A 431 18.02 3.31 -11.53
N SER A 432 18.65 4.47 -11.50
CA SER A 432 18.55 5.44 -10.41
C SER A 432 17.52 6.52 -10.79
N PRO A 433 16.31 6.51 -10.20
CA PRO A 433 15.31 7.53 -10.47
C PRO A 433 15.78 8.93 -10.01
N PRO A 434 15.35 10.00 -10.71
CA PRO A 434 15.46 11.39 -10.27
C PRO A 434 15.08 11.66 -8.81
N GLY A 435 15.63 12.73 -8.22
CA GLY A 435 15.37 13.10 -6.83
C GLY A 435 13.89 13.42 -6.55
N TRP A 436 13.17 13.96 -7.55
CA TRP A 436 11.73 14.19 -7.45
C TRP A 436 10.90 12.90 -7.33
N PHE A 437 11.43 11.76 -7.77
CA PHE A 437 10.74 10.47 -7.72
C PHE A 437 10.50 10.01 -6.28
N GLU A 438 11.40 10.35 -5.35
CA GLU A 438 11.18 10.14 -3.91
C GLU A 438 9.92 10.86 -3.42
N GLY A 439 9.59 12.03 -4.00
CA GLY A 439 8.39 12.80 -3.68
C GLY A 439 7.08 12.07 -3.97
N LEU A 440 7.08 11.08 -4.87
CA LEU A 440 5.91 10.23 -5.12
C LEU A 440 5.53 9.40 -3.89
N SER A 441 6.49 9.04 -3.03
CA SER A 441 6.22 8.31 -1.79
C SER A 441 5.23 9.06 -0.88
N ILE A 442 5.37 10.39 -0.79
CA ILE A 442 4.46 11.26 -0.03
C ILE A 442 3.08 11.28 -0.67
N ALA A 443 3.00 11.37 -2.00
CA ALA A 443 1.72 11.34 -2.72
C ALA A 443 0.98 10.01 -2.51
N TYR A 444 1.69 8.88 -2.54
CA TYR A 444 1.10 7.56 -2.30
C TYR A 444 0.62 7.38 -0.85
N VAL A 445 1.39 7.83 0.15
CA VAL A 445 0.96 7.83 1.56
C VAL A 445 -0.27 8.72 1.75
N LEU A 446 -0.28 9.93 1.17
CA LEU A 446 -1.40 10.87 1.25
C LEU A 446 -2.68 10.31 0.62
N VAL A 447 -2.60 9.75 -0.59
CA VAL A 447 -3.76 9.13 -1.26
C VAL A 447 -4.29 7.92 -0.46
N GLY A 448 -3.40 7.08 0.08
CA GLY A 448 -3.78 5.97 0.96
C GLY A 448 -4.51 6.43 2.22
N HIS A 449 -4.04 7.50 2.86
CA HIS A 449 -4.73 8.10 4.01
C HIS A 449 -6.08 8.72 3.62
N LEU A 450 -6.17 9.49 2.52
CA LEU A 450 -7.42 10.09 2.07
C LEU A 450 -8.51 9.05 1.77
N LEU A 451 -8.14 7.94 1.11
CA LEU A 451 -9.04 6.81 0.88
C LEU A 451 -9.45 6.11 2.19
N ALA A 452 -8.53 5.98 3.16
CA ALA A 452 -8.84 5.40 4.46
C ALA A 452 -9.77 6.29 5.31
N ILE A 453 -9.54 7.62 5.33
CA ILE A 453 -10.39 8.61 5.99
C ILE A 453 -11.79 8.55 5.38
N TRP A 454 -11.90 8.56 4.05
CA TRP A 454 -13.17 8.41 3.33
C TRP A 454 -13.90 7.11 3.72
N ALA A 455 -13.23 5.96 3.63
CA ALA A 455 -13.82 4.66 3.95
C ALA A 455 -14.24 4.54 5.43
N ALA A 456 -13.44 5.06 6.37
CA ALA A 456 -13.76 5.07 7.79
C ALA A 456 -14.97 5.98 8.08
N HIS A 457 -15.00 7.18 7.50
CA HIS A 457 -16.10 8.14 7.69
C HIS A 457 -17.40 7.66 7.08
N ALA A 458 -17.36 7.12 5.85
CA ALA A 458 -18.51 6.49 5.20
C ALA A 458 -19.04 5.31 6.03
N THR A 459 -18.15 4.43 6.50
CA THR A 459 -18.53 3.31 7.37
C THR A 459 -19.12 3.78 8.71
N ALA A 460 -18.63 4.87 9.30
CA ALA A 460 -19.21 5.44 10.51
C ALA A 460 -20.65 5.94 10.28
N TYR A 461 -20.92 6.58 9.13
CA TYR A 461 -22.26 7.02 8.77
C TYR A 461 -23.18 5.87 8.40
N GLU A 462 -22.69 4.80 7.77
CA GLU A 462 -23.46 3.55 7.59
C GLU A 462 -23.80 2.87 8.93
N LEU A 463 -22.82 2.79 9.84
CA LEU A 463 -22.93 2.01 11.08
C LEU A 463 -23.77 2.68 12.17
N PHE A 464 -23.81 4.01 12.22
CA PHE A 464 -24.49 4.77 13.28
C PHE A 464 -25.57 5.69 12.71
N SER A 465 -26.77 5.66 13.30
CA SER A 465 -27.91 6.51 12.90
C SER A 465 -27.69 7.99 13.25
N SER A 466 -27.18 8.28 14.45
CA SER A 466 -26.88 9.65 14.90
C SER A 466 -25.56 10.18 14.32
N ARG A 467 -25.61 11.37 13.71
CA ARG A 467 -24.43 12.07 13.15
C ARG A 467 -23.35 12.33 14.21
N LEU A 468 -23.75 12.75 15.42
CA LEU A 468 -22.81 12.99 16.52
C LEU A 468 -22.15 11.70 17.02
N VAL A 469 -22.88 10.57 17.01
CA VAL A 469 -22.31 9.25 17.33
C VAL A 469 -21.34 8.81 16.24
N ALA A 470 -21.70 8.95 14.96
CA ALA A 470 -20.82 8.62 13.83
C ALA A 470 -19.49 9.39 13.90
N ILE A 471 -19.50 10.69 14.17
CA ILE A 471 -18.29 11.50 14.33
C ILE A 471 -17.50 11.09 15.58
N ARG A 472 -18.13 11.04 16.76
CA ARG A 472 -17.45 10.69 18.03
C ARG A 472 -16.88 9.27 18.07
N SER A 473 -17.45 8.34 17.29
CA SER A 473 -16.96 6.95 17.18
C SER A 473 -15.55 6.85 16.58
N GLN A 474 -15.16 7.84 15.77
CA GLN A 474 -13.91 7.82 15.02
C GLN A 474 -12.72 8.31 15.86
N TYR A 475 -12.93 9.17 16.86
CA TYR A 475 -11.84 9.82 17.60
C TYR A 475 -10.79 8.85 18.19
N PRO A 476 -11.15 7.69 18.79
CA PRO A 476 -10.14 6.75 19.30
C PRO A 476 -9.31 6.09 18.20
N PHE A 477 -9.91 5.81 17.04
CA PHE A 477 -9.18 5.26 15.89
C PHE A 477 -8.29 6.32 15.26
N ILE A 478 -8.77 7.56 15.12
CA ILE A 478 -7.96 8.70 14.66
C ILE A 478 -6.74 8.90 15.55
N LEU A 479 -6.88 8.80 16.88
CA LEU A 479 -5.75 8.91 17.81
C LEU A 479 -4.71 7.80 17.61
N VAL A 480 -5.14 6.55 17.41
CA VAL A 480 -4.23 5.42 17.12
C VAL A 480 -3.56 5.56 15.76
N MET A 481 -4.30 6.02 14.73
CA MET A 481 -3.73 6.31 13.41
C MET A 481 -2.68 7.43 13.49
N ILE A 482 -2.96 8.54 14.17
CA ILE A 482 -1.98 9.61 14.41
C ILE A 482 -0.73 9.04 15.10
N GLY A 483 -0.88 8.15 16.08
CA GLY A 483 0.24 7.44 16.70
C GLY A 483 1.08 6.65 15.69
N TYR A 484 0.46 5.82 14.85
CA TYR A 484 1.15 5.05 13.81
C TYR A 484 1.80 5.95 12.75
N THR A 485 1.12 7.00 12.29
CA THR A 485 1.65 7.97 11.33
C THR A 485 2.85 8.74 11.91
N VAL A 486 2.79 9.18 13.18
CA VAL A 486 3.91 9.85 13.87
C VAL A 486 5.11 8.91 14.02
N ILE A 487 4.90 7.66 14.45
CA ILE A 487 5.97 6.64 14.51
C ILE A 487 6.59 6.41 13.13
N SER A 488 5.76 6.33 12.08
CA SER A 488 6.22 6.07 10.71
C SER A 488 6.98 7.25 10.11
N LEU A 489 6.51 8.49 10.32
CA LEU A 489 7.20 9.71 9.91
C LEU A 489 8.51 9.92 10.69
N TRP A 490 8.52 9.58 11.99
CA TRP A 490 9.74 9.58 12.78
C TRP A 490 10.77 8.59 12.22
N ILE A 491 10.39 7.33 11.98
CA ILE A 491 11.25 6.32 11.35
C ILE A 491 11.76 6.77 9.98
N LEU A 492 10.92 7.39 9.15
CA LEU A 492 11.33 7.95 7.85
C LEU A 492 12.33 9.11 7.99
N SER A 493 12.28 9.88 9.08
CA SER A 493 13.18 11.01 9.33
C SER A 493 14.57 10.62 9.87
N LEU A 494 14.76 9.37 10.27
CA LEU A 494 16.03 8.85 10.81
C LEU A 494 16.98 8.41 9.69
N PRO A 495 18.32 8.58 9.85
CA PRO A 495 19.29 8.05 8.91
C PRO A 495 19.25 6.51 8.84
N GLY A 496 19.49 5.96 7.65
CA GLY A 496 19.54 4.52 7.44
C GLY A 496 20.76 3.83 8.08
N ALA A 497 20.64 2.53 8.36
CA ALA A 497 21.72 1.66 8.81
C ALA A 497 21.52 0.21 8.34
N THR A 498 22.61 -0.54 8.30
CA THR A 498 22.60 -2.01 8.17
C THR A 498 22.08 -2.63 9.50
N PRO A 499 21.14 -3.57 9.49
CA PRO A 499 20.72 -4.28 10.71
C PRO A 499 21.90 -5.10 11.31
N PRO A 500 22.33 -4.83 12.56
CA PRO A 500 23.50 -5.47 13.15
C PRO A 500 23.28 -6.95 13.49
N TYR A 501 24.37 -7.73 13.48
CA TYR A 501 24.42 -9.17 13.76
C TYR A 501 23.60 -10.10 12.83
N LEU A 502 22.93 -9.56 11.80
CA LEU A 502 22.19 -10.33 10.79
C LEU A 502 22.95 -10.42 9.46
N PRO A 503 22.97 -11.59 8.78
CA PRO A 503 23.71 -11.82 7.53
C PRO A 503 23.20 -10.93 6.40
#